data_AF-A0A0W0YUZ2-F1
#
_entry.id   AF-A0A0W0YUZ2-F1
#
_cell.length_a   1.000
_cell.length_b   1.000
_cell.length_c   1.000
_cell.angle_alpha   90.00
_cell.angle_beta   90.00
_cell.angle_gamma   90.00
#
_symmetry.space_group_name_H-M   'P 1'
#
loop_
_entity.id
_entity.type
_entity.pdbx_description
1 polymer ?
#
loop_
_entity_poly.entity_id
_entity_poly.type
_entity_poly.pdbx_seq_one_letter_code
_entity_poly.pdbx_strand_id
1 'polypeptide(L)'
;MKREQVTERIQELFRDVFDDQSLVIHESMSSSNLATWDSLHHISLLVAIQNEFQIKFSLIEIQDLQNIGSIIDLILQHVNAE
;
A
#
# COMPACT_ATOMS: atom_id res chain seq x y z
N MET A 1 -10.13 5.24 -11.08
CA MET A 1 -8.69 4.95 -11.30
C MET A 1 -8.49 3.47 -11.65
N LYS A 2 -7.51 3.10 -12.46
CA LYS A 2 -7.22 1.69 -12.81
C LYS A 2 -6.22 1.05 -11.84
N ARG A 3 -6.28 -0.28 -11.69
CA ARG A 3 -5.36 -1.06 -10.84
C ARG A 3 -3.89 -0.83 -11.18
N GLU A 4 -3.57 -0.78 -12.46
CA GLU A 4 -2.19 -0.52 -12.95
C GLU A 4 -1.67 0.82 -12.42
N GLN A 5 -2.47 1.89 -12.51
CA GLN A 5 -2.08 3.23 -12.05
C GLN A 5 -1.86 3.28 -10.53
N VAL A 6 -2.72 2.58 -9.77
CA VAL A 6 -2.57 2.46 -8.31
C VAL A 6 -1.30 1.67 -7.98
N THR A 7 -1.03 0.60 -8.72
CA THR A 7 0.17 -0.22 -8.51
C THR A 7 1.44 0.57 -8.77
N GLU A 8 1.50 1.36 -9.84
CA GLU A 8 2.65 2.25 -10.12
C GLU A 8 2.87 3.28 -9.01
N ARG A 9 1.78 3.88 -8.50
CA ARG A 9 1.85 4.84 -7.39
C ARG A 9 2.36 4.19 -6.09
N ILE A 10 1.80 3.05 -5.72
CA ILE A 10 2.21 2.33 -4.52
C ILE A 10 3.65 1.82 -4.66
N GLN A 11 4.08 1.39 -5.85
CA GLN A 11 5.45 0.97 -6.10
C GLN A 11 6.45 2.04 -5.69
N GLU A 12 6.20 3.29 -6.05
CA GLU A 12 7.07 4.41 -5.65
C GLU A 12 7.00 4.68 -4.14
N LEU A 13 5.80 4.63 -3.54
CA LEU A 13 5.64 4.79 -2.08
C LEU A 13 6.38 3.70 -1.28
N PHE A 14 6.38 2.47 -1.77
CA PHE A 14 7.15 1.39 -1.17
C PHE A 14 8.65 1.70 -1.23
N ARG A 15 9.16 2.14 -2.38
CA ARG A 15 10.59 2.48 -2.48
C ARG A 15 10.99 3.63 -1.57
N ASP A 16 10.14 4.64 -1.44
CA ASP A 16 10.36 5.79 -0.55
C ASP A 16 10.33 5.37 0.93
N VAL A 17 9.32 4.60 1.34
CA VAL A 17 9.19 4.17 2.74
C VAL A 17 10.27 3.17 3.15
N PHE A 18 10.66 2.26 2.25
CA PHE A 18 11.69 1.26 2.50
C PHE A 18 13.11 1.73 2.18
N ASP A 19 13.27 2.95 1.67
CA ASP A 19 14.54 3.50 1.17
C ASP A 19 15.27 2.54 0.19
N ASP A 20 14.50 1.83 -0.63
CA ASP A 20 15.00 0.81 -1.55
C ASP A 20 14.47 1.03 -2.96
N GLN A 21 15.26 1.71 -3.79
CA GLN A 21 14.91 2.01 -5.19
C GLN A 21 14.90 0.77 -6.09
N SER A 22 15.49 -0.35 -5.66
CA SER A 22 15.50 -1.61 -6.40
C SER A 22 14.31 -2.51 -6.06
N LEU A 23 13.52 -2.14 -5.05
CA LEU A 23 12.36 -2.90 -4.62
C LEU A 23 11.32 -2.97 -5.75
N VAL A 24 10.92 -4.19 -6.07
CA VAL A 24 9.81 -4.47 -7.00
C VAL A 24 8.69 -5.13 -6.21
N ILE A 25 7.55 -4.43 -6.12
CA ILE A 25 6.39 -4.93 -5.41
C ILE A 25 5.61 -5.92 -6.26
N HIS A 26 5.05 -6.92 -5.59
CA HIS A 26 4.12 -7.87 -6.20
C HIS A 26 2.86 -7.94 -5.35
N GLU A 27 1.72 -8.16 -5.97
CA GLU A 27 0.42 -8.26 -5.29
C GLU A 27 0.39 -9.33 -4.18
N SER A 28 1.14 -10.42 -4.35
CA SER A 28 1.26 -11.49 -3.36
C SER A 28 2.26 -11.20 -2.23
N MET A 29 3.02 -10.11 -2.32
CA MET A 29 4.02 -9.75 -1.32
C MET A 29 3.32 -9.24 -0.05
N SER A 30 3.83 -9.68 1.11
CA SER A 30 3.33 -9.31 2.43
C SER A 30 4.50 -9.02 3.38
N SER A 31 4.21 -8.55 4.59
CA SER A 31 5.21 -8.39 5.65
C SER A 31 5.93 -9.68 6.01
N SER A 32 5.34 -10.85 5.71
CA SER A 32 6.00 -12.15 5.89
C SER A 32 7.10 -12.42 4.84
N ASN A 33 7.03 -11.79 3.67
CA ASN A 33 7.98 -11.97 2.58
C ASN A 33 9.09 -10.91 2.59
N LEU A 34 8.82 -9.73 3.15
CA LEU A 34 9.74 -8.61 3.19
C LEU A 34 10.14 -8.33 4.64
N ALA A 35 11.36 -8.71 5.02
CA ALA A 35 11.83 -8.54 6.40
C ALA A 35 11.93 -7.07 6.85
N THR A 36 12.12 -6.15 5.91
CA THR A 36 12.09 -4.71 6.16
C THR A 36 10.67 -4.19 6.42
N TRP A 37 9.63 -4.93 6.06
CA TRP A 37 8.23 -4.56 6.30
C TRP A 37 7.78 -4.96 7.71
N ASP A 38 8.15 -4.10 8.66
CA ASP A 38 7.68 -4.16 10.04
C ASP A 38 6.44 -3.28 10.28
N SER A 39 6.00 -3.21 11.54
CA SER A 39 4.86 -2.39 11.95
C SER A 39 5.06 -0.89 11.70
N LEU A 40 6.30 -0.38 11.79
CA LEU A 40 6.59 1.04 11.59
C LEU A 40 6.45 1.40 10.11
N HIS A 41 7.07 0.62 9.22
CA HIS A 41 6.94 0.79 7.79
C HIS A 41 5.50 0.57 7.34
N HIS A 42 4.77 -0.38 7.94
CA HIS A 42 3.35 -0.56 7.66
C HIS A 42 2.54 0.72 7.96
N ILE A 43 2.74 1.34 9.12
CA ILE A 43 2.06 2.60 9.46
C ILE A 43 2.47 3.73 8.51
N SER A 44 3.77 3.88 8.23
CA SER A 44 4.29 4.91 7.32
C SER A 44 3.70 4.76 5.91
N LEU A 45 3.62 3.53 5.38
CA LEU A 45 2.99 3.24 4.10
C LEU A 45 1.52 3.68 4.09
N LEU A 46 0.75 3.31 5.10
CA LEU A 46 -0.67 3.68 5.17
C LEU A 46 -0.86 5.19 5.21
N VAL A 47 -0.02 5.91 5.96
CA VAL A 47 -0.04 7.38 5.99
C VAL A 47 0.33 7.96 4.63
N ALA A 48 1.37 7.45 3.98
CA ALA A 48 1.81 7.92 2.66
C ALA A 48 0.72 7.68 1.59
N ILE A 49 0.10 6.51 1.58
CA ILE A 49 -1.01 6.14 0.69
C ILE A 49 -2.22 7.06 0.93
N GLN A 50 -2.64 7.27 2.18
CA GLN A 50 -3.76 8.15 2.49
C GLN A 50 -3.52 9.58 1.99
N ASN A 51 -2.30 10.09 2.11
CA ASN A 51 -1.93 11.40 1.59
C ASN A 51 -1.87 11.44 0.05
N GLU A 52 -1.31 10.41 -0.60
CA GLU A 52 -1.20 10.35 -2.06
C GLU A 52 -2.59 10.30 -2.72
N PHE A 53 -3.47 9.43 -2.23
CA PHE A 53 -4.80 9.23 -2.82
C PHE A 53 -5.90 10.10 -2.19
N GLN A 54 -5.57 10.89 -1.16
CA GLN A 54 -6.52 11.71 -0.39
C GLN A 54 -7.68 10.89 0.22
N ILE A 55 -7.39 9.66 0.64
CA ILE A 55 -8.35 8.73 1.25
C ILE A 55 -8.05 8.54 2.74
N LYS A 56 -8.99 7.95 3.49
CA LYS A 56 -8.80 7.59 4.90
C LYS A 56 -9.19 6.14 5.13
N PHE A 57 -8.31 5.40 5.80
CA PHE A 57 -8.58 4.02 6.16
C PHE A 57 -9.09 3.92 7.60
N SER A 58 -10.06 3.04 7.81
CA SER A 58 -10.54 2.66 9.13
C SER A 58 -9.64 1.59 9.73
N LEU A 59 -9.61 1.51 11.07
CA LEU A 59 -8.86 0.47 11.81
C LEU A 59 -9.22 -0.95 11.36
N ILE A 60 -10.48 -1.20 11.01
CA ILE A 60 -10.96 -2.50 10.55
C ILE A 60 -10.37 -2.84 9.18
N GLU A 61 -10.36 -1.86 8.26
CA GLU A 61 -9.80 -2.02 6.92
C GLU A 61 -8.29 -2.30 7.00
N ILE A 62 -7.59 -1.57 7.88
CA ILE A 62 -6.15 -1.78 8.11
C ILE A 62 -5.85 -3.18 8.65
N GLN A 63 -6.68 -3.73 9.53
CA GLN A 63 -6.49 -5.10 10.03
C GLN A 63 -6.67 -6.17 8.95
N ASP A 64 -7.45 -5.88 7.91
CA ASP A 64 -7.69 -6.80 6.79
C ASP A 64 -6.57 -6.75 5.72
N LEU A 65 -5.64 -5.80 5.83
CA LEU A 65 -4.51 -5.67 4.90
C LEU A 65 -3.46 -6.75 5.13
N GLN A 66 -3.58 -7.85 4.39
CA GLN A 66 -2.68 -9.01 4.46
C GLN A 66 -1.49 -8.91 3.49
N ASN A 67 -1.70 -8.31 2.31
CA ASN A 67 -0.73 -8.22 1.23
C ASN A 67 -0.93 -6.96 0.39
N ILE A 68 0.00 -6.69 -0.52
CA ILE A 68 -0.06 -5.52 -1.41
C ILE A 68 -1.31 -5.54 -2.29
N GLY A 69 -1.78 -6.71 -2.73
CA GLY A 69 -3.03 -6.86 -3.48
C GLY A 69 -4.23 -6.30 -2.71
N SER A 70 -4.40 -6.68 -1.44
CA SER A 70 -5.46 -6.15 -0.57
C SER A 70 -5.37 -4.63 -0.41
N ILE A 71 -4.17 -4.07 -0.33
CA ILE A 71 -3.97 -2.61 -0.25
C ILE A 71 -4.47 -1.94 -1.54
N ILE A 72 -4.08 -2.46 -2.70
CA ILE A 72 -4.49 -1.94 -4.01
C ILE A 72 -6.02 -2.01 -4.16
N ASP A 73 -6.63 -3.14 -3.81
CA ASP A 73 -8.08 -3.32 -3.85
C ASP A 73 -8.80 -2.32 -2.95
N LEU A 74 -8.30 -2.12 -1.72
CA LEU A 74 -8.87 -1.15 -0.79
C LEU A 74 -8.83 0.28 -1.36
N ILE A 75 -7.68 0.70 -1.90
CA ILE A 75 -7.55 2.03 -2.53
C ILE A 75 -8.51 2.17 -3.70
N LEU A 76 -8.61 1.15 -4.56
CA LEU A 76 -9.54 1.17 -5.68
C LEU A 76 -11.00 1.25 -5.22
N GLN A 77 -11.36 0.60 -4.11
CA GLN A 77 -12.69 0.73 -3.54
C GLN A 77 -12.97 2.18 -3.12
N HIS A 78 -12.06 2.83 -2.42
CA HIS A 78 -12.24 4.23 -2.00
C HIS A 78 -12.26 5.20 -3.19
N VAL A 79 -11.31 5.09 -4.11
CA VAL A 79 -11.15 6.03 -5.24
C VAL A 79 -12.24 5.85 -6.32
N ASN A 80 -12.86 4.68 -6.42
CA ASN A 80 -13.94 4.42 -7.39
C ASN A 80 -15.35 4.43 -6.75
N ALA A 81 -15.47 4.62 -5.44
CA ALA A 81 -16.76 4.71 -4.75
C ALA A 81 -17.41 6.11 -4.84
N GLU A 82 -16.76 7.07 -5.52
CA GLU A 82 -17.31 8.41 -5.84
C GLU A 82 -17.99 8.49 -7.21
#